data_AF-A0A7X9FRB9-F1
#
_entry.id   AF-A0A7X9FRB9-F1
#
_cell.length_a   1.000
_cell.length_b   1.000
_cell.length_c   1.000
_cell.angle_alpha   90.00
_cell.angle_beta   90.00
_cell.angle_gamma   90.00
#
_symmetry.space_group_name_H-M   'P 1'
#
loop_
_entity.id
_entity.type
_entity.pdbx_description
1 polymer ?
#
loop_
_entity_poly.entity_id
_entity_poly.type
_entity_poly.pdbx_seq_one_letter_code
_entity_poly.pdbx_strand_id
1 'polypeptide(L)'
;MKGTTKEKPYVAYFCMEFGLESNFHIYSGGLGILAGDILKAAKDEKMPMVGLGILWRQGYVRQFIGRGMGIYDCFPEYAYDFLIDTKKHVNVRIRGRQLKC
;
A
#
# COMPACT_ATOMS: atom_id res chain seq x y z
N MET A 1 -32.07 -13.75 -25.46
CA MET A 1 -31.64 -14.19 -24.11
C MET A 1 -30.89 -13.05 -23.44
N LYS A 2 -31.50 -12.37 -22.44
CA LYS A 2 -30.79 -11.39 -21.62
C LYS A 2 -29.95 -12.17 -20.61
N GLY A 3 -28.65 -12.28 -20.86
CA GLY A 3 -27.72 -12.85 -19.88
C GLY A 3 -27.80 -12.02 -18.61
N THR A 4 -28.14 -12.65 -17.49
CA THR A 4 -28.07 -12.02 -16.18
C THR A 4 -26.60 -11.74 -15.87
N THR A 5 -26.14 -10.51 -16.11
CA THR A 5 -24.84 -10.05 -15.62
C THR A 5 -24.88 -10.05 -14.11
N LYS A 6 -24.34 -11.11 -13.50
CA LYS A 6 -24.14 -11.20 -12.06
C LYS A 6 -23.22 -10.05 -11.66
N GLU A 7 -23.66 -9.18 -10.74
CA GLU A 7 -22.81 -8.08 -10.27
C GLU A 7 -21.52 -8.63 -9.66
N LYS A 8 -20.40 -7.97 -9.98
CA LYS A 8 -19.09 -8.32 -9.43
C LYS A 8 -19.08 -7.96 -7.93
N PRO A 9 -18.60 -8.83 -7.02
CA PRO A 9 -18.52 -8.51 -5.60
C PRO A 9 -17.47 -7.42 -5.34
N TYR A 10 -17.73 -6.53 -4.38
CA TYR A 10 -16.72 -5.59 -3.90
C TYR A 10 -15.61 -6.33 -3.15
N VAL A 11 -14.35 -6.07 -3.50
CA VAL A 11 -13.18 -6.74 -2.92
C VAL A 11 -12.30 -5.73 -2.18
N ALA A 12 -11.94 -6.06 -0.95
CA ALA A 12 -10.90 -5.36 -0.20
C ALA A 12 -9.63 -6.24 -0.17
N TYR A 13 -8.58 -5.81 -0.86
CA TYR A 13 -7.32 -6.53 -0.95
C TYR A 13 -6.33 -6.00 0.10
N PHE A 14 -6.12 -6.78 1.15
CA PHE A 14 -5.23 -6.41 2.24
C PHE A 14 -3.79 -6.79 1.92
N CYS A 15 -2.87 -5.83 2.04
CA CYS A 15 -1.44 -6.06 1.93
C CYS A 15 -0.66 -5.11 2.85
N MET A 16 0.52 -5.53 3.27
CA MET A 16 1.43 -4.68 4.05
C MET A 16 2.23 -3.72 3.16
N GLU A 17 2.25 -3.96 1.84
CA GLU A 17 3.07 -3.24 0.88
C GLU A 17 2.34 -3.05 -0.46
N PHE A 18 2.59 -1.92 -1.12
CA PHE A 18 2.08 -1.65 -2.47
C PHE A 18 3.08 -0.84 -3.31
N GLY A 19 3.55 -1.42 -4.41
CA GLY A 19 4.36 -0.75 -5.42
C GLY A 19 3.48 -0.03 -6.43
N LEU A 20 3.09 1.21 -6.13
CA LEU A 20 2.16 1.99 -6.97
C LEU A 20 2.85 3.02 -7.85
N GLU A 21 3.82 3.73 -7.27
CA GLU A 21 4.62 4.75 -7.93
C GLU A 21 6.01 4.78 -7.30
N SER A 22 7.02 5.13 -8.09
CA SER A 22 8.42 5.17 -7.64
C SER A 22 8.66 6.08 -6.44
N ASN A 23 7.89 7.16 -6.29
CA ASN A 23 8.02 8.09 -5.18
C ASN A 23 7.19 7.70 -3.94
N PHE A 24 6.37 6.64 -4.04
CA PHE A 24 5.54 6.17 -2.94
C PHE A 24 6.19 4.97 -2.24
N HIS A 25 7.01 5.26 -1.23
CA HIS A 25 7.90 4.31 -0.57
C HIS A 25 7.19 3.48 0.51
N ILE A 26 6.09 2.81 0.12
CA ILE A 26 5.33 1.88 0.97
C ILE A 26 5.48 0.42 0.53
N TYR A 27 6.62 0.10 -0.09
CA TYR A 27 6.99 -1.26 -0.47
C TYR A 27 8.52 -1.44 -0.43
N SER A 28 8.96 -2.70 -0.43
CA SER A 28 10.37 -3.08 -0.33
C SER A 28 10.83 -4.04 -1.42
N GLY A 29 9.92 -4.82 -2.01
CA GLY A 29 10.26 -5.84 -2.97
C GLY A 29 9.06 -6.51 -3.64
N GLY A 30 9.21 -7.80 -3.96
CA GLY A 30 8.28 -8.54 -4.82
C GLY A 30 6.84 -8.60 -4.32
N LEU A 31 6.61 -8.62 -3.01
CA LEU A 31 5.26 -8.59 -2.43
C LEU A 31 4.52 -7.31 -2.83
N GLY A 32 5.15 -6.15 -2.62
CA GLY A 32 4.53 -4.87 -2.96
C GLY A 32 4.38 -4.67 -4.47
N ILE A 33 5.36 -5.10 -5.27
CA ILE A 33 5.25 -5.07 -6.73
C ILE A 33 4.05 -5.89 -7.19
N LEU A 34 3.93 -7.15 -6.75
CA LEU A 34 2.79 -7.99 -7.09
C LEU A 34 1.46 -7.40 -6.63
N ALA A 35 1.41 -6.83 -5.42
CA ALA A 35 0.21 -6.16 -4.91
C ALA A 35 -0.18 -4.94 -5.76
N GLY A 36 0.79 -4.16 -6.21
CA GLY A 36 0.59 -3.06 -7.16
C GLY A 36 0.07 -3.53 -8.51
N ASP A 37 0.66 -4.60 -9.06
CA ASP A 37 0.24 -5.21 -10.32
C ASP A 37 -1.19 -5.76 -10.24
N ILE A 38 -1.57 -6.36 -9.11
CA ILE A 38 -2.95 -6.82 -8.86
C ILE A 38 -3.93 -5.64 -8.90
N LEU A 39 -3.62 -4.53 -8.22
CA LEU A 39 -4.49 -3.33 -8.24
C LEU A 39 -4.56 -2.71 -9.63
N LYS A 40 -3.45 -2.69 -10.37
CA LYS A 40 -3.39 -2.22 -11.74
C LYS A 40 -4.26 -3.07 -12.67
N ALA A 41 -4.13 -4.40 -12.61
CA ALA A 41 -4.96 -5.32 -13.37
C ALA A 41 -6.45 -5.20 -13.00
N ALA A 42 -6.77 -5.07 -11.71
CA ALA A 42 -8.14 -4.86 -11.24
C ALA A 42 -8.75 -3.57 -11.81
N LYS A 43 -7.99 -2.47 -11.87
CA LYS A 43 -8.41 -1.22 -12.52
C LYS A 43 -8.66 -1.42 -14.01
N ASP A 44 -7.74 -2.06 -14.72
CA ASP A 44 -7.82 -2.25 -16.17
C ASP A 44 -9.03 -3.11 -16.55
N GLU A 45 -9.36 -4.11 -15.73
CA GLU A 45 -10.53 -4.99 -15.87
C GLU A 45 -11.83 -4.43 -15.24
N LYS A 46 -11.79 -3.17 -14.75
CA LYS A 46 -12.92 -2.50 -14.08
C LYS A 46 -13.54 -3.38 -12.98
N MET A 47 -12.70 -4.00 -12.17
CA MET A 47 -13.09 -4.78 -11.00
C MET A 47 -13.36 -3.83 -9.83
N PRO A 48 -14.46 -4.00 -9.07
CA PRO A 48 -14.74 -3.19 -7.90
C PRO A 48 -13.85 -3.60 -6.72
N MET A 49 -12.59 -3.14 -6.73
CA MET A 49 -11.55 -3.49 -5.76
C MET A 49 -10.90 -2.26 -5.13
N VAL A 50 -10.59 -2.35 -3.83
CA VAL A 50 -9.77 -1.38 -3.10
C VAL A 50 -8.59 -2.07 -2.41
N GLY A 51 -7.42 -1.46 -2.46
CA GLY A 51 -6.26 -1.89 -1.67
C GLY A 51 -6.32 -1.31 -0.25
N LEU A 52 -6.08 -2.15 0.75
CA LEU A 52 -6.00 -1.74 2.16
C LEU A 52 -4.63 -2.11 2.72
N GLY A 53 -3.94 -1.14 3.31
CA GLY A 53 -2.61 -1.33 3.87
C GLY A 53 -2.29 -0.28 4.92
N ILE A 54 -1.01 -0.18 5.24
CA ILE A 54 -0.49 0.74 6.25
C ILE A 54 0.28 1.86 5.55
N LEU A 55 0.00 3.10 5.91
CA LEU A 55 0.83 4.23 5.53
C LEU A 55 2.06 4.29 6.44
N TRP A 56 3.15 3.69 5.98
CA TRP A 56 4.41 3.66 6.72
C TRP A 56 5.06 5.04 6.76
N ARG A 57 5.32 5.56 7.98
CA ARG A 57 6.05 6.83 8.17
C ARG A 57 7.50 6.73 7.71
N GLN A 58 8.15 5.61 8.06
CA GLN A 58 9.46 5.23 7.54
C GLN A 58 9.21 4.07 6.58
N GLY A 59 9.58 4.27 5.31
CA GLY A 59 9.52 3.21 4.31
C GLY A 59 10.59 2.14 4.56
N TYR A 60 10.90 1.36 3.52
CA TYR A 60 12.01 0.44 3.60
C TYR A 60 13.37 1.17 3.59
N VAL A 61 14.43 0.43 3.87
CA VAL A 61 15.79 0.96 3.99
C VAL A 61 16.25 1.62 2.70
N ARG A 62 16.88 2.79 2.82
CA ARG A 62 17.73 3.36 1.76
C ARG A 62 19.18 2.97 2.01
N GLN A 63 19.71 2.17 1.08
CA GLN A 63 21.09 1.71 1.13
C GLN A 63 22.00 2.70 0.42
N PHE A 64 23.12 3.01 1.06
CA PHE A 64 24.15 3.89 0.51
C PHE A 64 25.51 3.20 0.56
N ILE A 65 26.35 3.50 -0.43
CA ILE A 65 27.75 3.06 -0.47
C ILE A 65 28.61 4.23 0.00
N GLY A 66 29.32 4.02 1.10
CA GLY A 66 30.24 4.99 1.68
C GLY A 66 31.56 5.10 0.90
N ARG A 67 32.33 6.15 1.17
CA ARG A 67 33.66 6.38 0.55
C ARG A 67 34.62 5.20 0.71
N GLY A 68 34.49 4.40 1.77
CA GLY A 68 35.29 3.20 2.01
C GLY A 68 34.67 1.90 1.46
N MET A 69 33.72 1.97 0.52
CA MET A 69 32.99 0.81 -0.04
C MET A 69 32.11 0.05 0.97
N GLY A 70 31.94 0.57 2.19
CA GLY A 70 30.98 0.03 3.16
C GLY A 70 29.54 0.38 2.79
N ILE A 71 28.62 -0.56 2.99
CA ILE A 71 27.18 -0.33 2.84
C ILE A 71 26.63 0.16 4.18
N TYR A 72 25.80 1.20 4.16
CA TYR A 72 25.07 1.65 5.34
C TYR A 72 23.60 1.91 5.03
N ASP A 73 22.79 1.71 6.06
CA ASP A 73 21.34 1.74 6.02
C ASP A 73 20.82 3.06 6.60
N CYS A 74 19.84 3.66 5.93
CA CYS A 74 19.14 4.86 6.38
C CYS A 74 17.62 4.66 6.29
N PHE A 75 16.90 5.16 7.29
CA PHE A 75 15.44 5.06 7.40
C PHE A 75 14.82 6.46 7.36
N PRO A 76 14.74 7.08 6.18
CA PRO A 76 14.14 8.40 6.04
C PRO A 76 12.65 8.36 6.37
N GLU A 77 12.15 9.45 6.95
CA GLU A 77 10.71 9.69 7.02
C GLU A 77 10.23 10.29 5.70
N TYR A 78 9.07 9.84 5.24
CA TYR A 78 8.43 10.34 4.03
C TYR A 78 7.15 11.09 4.36
N ALA A 79 7.00 12.28 3.77
CA ALA A 79 5.74 13.01 3.70
C ALA A 79 5.19 12.87 2.28
N TYR A 80 3.91 12.55 2.15
CA TYR A 80 3.26 12.30 0.87
C TYR A 80 2.13 13.31 0.65
N ASP A 81 2.49 14.49 0.13
CA ASP A 81 1.55 15.60 -0.07
C ASP A 81 0.47 15.29 -1.12
N PHE A 82 0.71 14.29 -1.98
CA PHE A 82 -0.27 13.82 -2.97
C PHE A 82 -1.37 12.95 -2.38
N LEU A 83 -1.27 12.52 -1.11
CA LEU A 83 -2.30 11.72 -0.46
C LEU A 83 -3.48 12.60 -0.01
N ILE A 84 -4.69 12.10 -0.25
CA ILE A 84 -5.92 12.77 0.14
C ILE A 84 -6.47 12.09 1.40
N ASP A 85 -6.58 12.85 2.48
CA ASP A 85 -7.23 12.38 3.70
C ASP A 85 -8.74 12.23 3.47
N THR A 86 -9.22 10.99 3.55
CA THR A 86 -10.63 10.63 3.37
C THR A 86 -11.52 11.10 4.52
N LYS A 87 -10.95 11.55 5.64
CA LYS A 87 -11.64 11.88 6.90
C LYS A 87 -12.43 10.72 7.51
N LYS A 88 -12.23 9.50 7.02
CA LYS A 88 -12.82 8.28 7.56
C LYS A 88 -11.88 7.72 8.60
N HIS A 89 -12.43 7.41 9.76
CA HIS A 89 -11.71 6.73 10.83
C HIS A 89 -12.47 5.50 11.28
N VAL A 90 -11.72 4.46 11.67
CA VAL A 90 -12.24 3.20 12.20
C VAL A 90 -11.60 2.90 13.55
N ASN A 91 -12.39 2.34 14.46
CA ASN A 91 -11.91 1.92 15.77
C ASN A 91 -11.44 0.48 15.70
N VAL A 92 -10.15 0.25 15.94
CA VAL A 92 -9.54 -1.08 15.94
C VAL A 92 -9.08 -1.42 17.35
N ARG A 93 -9.53 -2.57 17.86
CA ARG A 93 -9.11 -3.05 19.18
C ARG A 93 -7.85 -3.88 19.07
N ILE A 94 -6.73 -3.38 19.59
CA ILE A 94 -5.45 -4.09 19.62
C ILE A 94 -5.02 -4.29 21.07
N ARG A 95 -4.81 -5.53 21.50
CA ARG A 95 -4.35 -5.89 22.87
C ARG A 95 -5.17 -5.20 23.97
N GLY A 96 -6.50 -5.19 23.81
CA GLY A 96 -7.41 -4.58 24.77
C GLY A 96 -7.56 -3.05 24.68
N ARG A 97 -6.73 -2.36 23.88
CA ARG A 97 -6.81 -0.91 23.66
C ARG A 97 -7.58 -0.60 22.39
N GLN A 98 -8.43 0.44 22.44
CA GLN A 98 -9.09 1.00 21.26
C GLN A 98 -8.14 1.99 20.59
N LEU A 99 -7.83 1.77 19.32
CA LEU A 99 -7.03 2.68 18.48
C LEU A 99 -7.93 3.27 17.41
N LYS A 100 -7.83 4.57 17.20
CA LYS A 100 -8.48 5.27 16.10
C LYS A 100 -7.50 5.29 14.93
N CYS A 101 -7.84 4.56 13.88
CA CYS A 101 -7.15 4.55 12.60
C CYS A 101 -7.89 5.49 11.67
#